data_AF-A0A812GVJ9-F1
#
_entry.id   AF-A0A812GVJ9-F1
#
_cell.length_a   1.000
_cell.length_b   1.000
_cell.length_c   1.000
_cell.angle_alpha   90.00
_cell.angle_beta   90.00
_cell.angle_gamma   90.00
#
_symmetry.space_group_name_H-M   'P 1'
#
loop_
_entity.id
_entity.type
_entity.pdbx_description
1 polymer ?
#
loop_
_entity_poly.entity_id
_entity_poly.type
_entity_poly.pdbx_seq_one_letter_code
_entity_poly.pdbx_strand_id
1 'polypeptide(L)'
;MQPLARSLACALIVLSIARAQACATARVVSFGKATRWADGWASFLLSDRPISFFPARGVNLVAINASTEEVIFARSYKKAPDQLKKDLQDVALDTVVLVALKGGADQESLQALSLVHASLFPVLAEGEGYAFIAGRGGVPITEDLGRVADATS
;
A
#
# COMPACT_ATOMS: atom_id res chain seq x y z
N MET A 1 -44.67 -49.04 4.35
CA MET A 1 -43.40 -48.89 3.59
C MET A 1 -43.44 -47.56 2.86
N GLN A 2 -42.64 -46.58 3.30
CA GLN A 2 -42.04 -45.49 2.50
C GLN A 2 -41.20 -44.63 3.45
N PRO A 3 -39.98 -44.25 3.05
CA PRO A 3 -39.72 -42.82 2.95
C PRO A 3 -38.89 -42.48 1.70
N LEU A 4 -39.33 -41.47 0.95
CA LEU A 4 -38.55 -40.80 -0.08
C LEU A 4 -38.69 -39.31 0.12
N ALA A 5 -37.78 -38.73 0.91
CA ALA A 5 -37.62 -37.29 1.03
C ALA A 5 -36.15 -36.97 1.32
N ARG A 6 -35.27 -37.24 0.35
CA ARG A 6 -33.88 -36.75 0.37
C ARG A 6 -33.38 -36.55 -1.06
N SER A 7 -33.61 -35.36 -1.62
CA SER A 7 -32.72 -34.77 -2.64
C SER A 7 -33.18 -33.39 -3.03
N LEU A 8 -32.90 -32.40 -2.19
CA LEU A 8 -32.99 -30.97 -2.55
C LEU A 8 -31.81 -30.17 -1.96
N ALA A 9 -30.70 -30.84 -1.60
CA ALA A 9 -29.56 -30.21 -0.94
C ALA A 9 -28.33 -30.02 -1.85
N CYS A 10 -28.35 -30.51 -3.10
CA CYS A 10 -27.17 -30.46 -3.98
C CYS A 10 -27.15 -29.27 -4.96
N ALA A 11 -28.24 -28.53 -5.14
CA ALA A 11 -28.29 -27.45 -6.13
C ALA A 11 -27.86 -26.07 -5.59
N LEU A 12 -27.63 -25.93 -4.28
CA LEU A 12 -27.40 -24.62 -3.63
C LEU A 12 -25.96 -24.41 -3.12
N ILE A 13 -25.03 -25.33 -3.43
CA ILE A 13 -23.62 -25.24 -2.96
C ILE A 13 -22.63 -24.94 -4.10
N VAL A 14 -23.08 -24.80 -5.35
CA VAL A 14 -22.18 -24.59 -6.50
C VAL A 14 -22.04 -23.12 -6.91
N LEU A 15 -22.78 -22.18 -6.29
CA LEU A 15 -22.68 -20.75 -6.61
C LEU A 15 -21.71 -19.93 -5.72
N SER A 16 -20.86 -20.59 -4.94
CA SER A 16 -19.95 -19.90 -3.99
C SER A 16 -18.46 -20.00 -4.35
N ILE A 17 -18.09 -20.59 -5.50
CA ILE A 17 -16.68 -20.93 -5.83
C ILE A 17 -16.13 -20.14 -7.03
N ALA A 18 -16.76 -19.01 -7.41
CA ALA A 18 -16.27 -18.19 -8.53
C ALA A 18 -16.02 -16.74 -8.14
N ARG A 19 -15.34 -16.53 -7.01
CA ARG A 19 -14.41 -15.42 -6.86
C ARG A 19 -13.09 -16.01 -6.41
N ALA A 20 -12.35 -16.59 -7.36
CA ALA A 20 -10.91 -16.46 -7.30
C ALA A 20 -10.67 -14.94 -7.40
N GLN A 21 -10.66 -14.27 -6.24
CA GLN A 21 -10.12 -12.94 -6.12
C GLN A 21 -8.73 -13.05 -6.72
N ALA A 22 -8.53 -12.48 -7.89
CA ALA A 22 -7.19 -12.28 -8.39
C ALA A 22 -6.53 -11.42 -7.32
N CYS A 23 -5.69 -12.04 -6.50
CA CYS A 23 -4.92 -11.36 -5.47
C CYS A 23 -4.15 -10.23 -6.15
N ALA A 24 -4.58 -8.99 -5.95
CA ALA A 24 -3.92 -7.84 -6.53
C ALA A 24 -2.48 -7.80 -5.99
N THR A 25 -1.51 -7.71 -6.89
CA THR A 25 -0.11 -7.60 -6.53
C THR A 25 0.24 -6.12 -6.44
N ALA A 26 0.55 -5.63 -5.25
CA ALA A 26 1.02 -4.27 -5.06
C ALA A 26 2.56 -4.26 -5.01
N ARG A 27 3.17 -3.40 -5.81
CA ARG A 27 4.62 -3.20 -5.82
C ARG A 27 4.94 -1.73 -5.62
N VAL A 28 5.84 -1.46 -4.68
CA VAL A 28 6.36 -0.14 -4.38
C VAL A 28 7.85 -0.14 -4.60
N VAL A 29 8.35 0.78 -5.40
CA VAL A 29 9.79 0.96 -5.65
C VAL A 29 10.21 2.26 -4.99
N SER A 30 11.30 2.25 -4.22
CA SER A 30 11.83 3.45 -3.55
C SER A 30 13.36 3.49 -3.56
N PHE A 31 13.92 4.57 -4.08
CA PHE A 31 15.35 4.88 -4.02
C PHE A 31 15.51 6.26 -3.39
N GLY A 32 16.23 6.35 -2.27
CA GLY A 32 16.39 7.61 -1.52
C GLY A 32 17.57 8.49 -1.95
N LYS A 33 18.64 7.93 -2.55
CA LYS A 33 19.78 8.73 -3.05
C LYS A 33 20.34 8.14 -4.33
N ALA A 34 20.30 8.93 -5.41
CA ALA A 34 21.06 8.69 -6.63
C ALA A 34 21.88 9.96 -6.95
N THR A 35 22.99 9.82 -7.66
CA THR A 35 24.04 10.85 -7.84
C THR A 35 23.73 11.94 -8.90
N ARG A 36 22.46 12.38 -9.07
CA ARG A 36 21.82 13.20 -10.15
C ARG A 36 20.98 12.34 -11.11
N TRP A 37 19.79 12.69 -11.64
CA TRP A 37 18.98 13.91 -11.79
C TRP A 37 17.62 14.04 -11.06
N ALA A 38 16.75 13.07 -10.77
CA ALA A 38 16.85 11.63 -10.61
C ALA A 38 17.36 11.13 -9.25
N ASP A 39 17.56 12.01 -8.24
CA ASP A 39 18.15 11.74 -6.89
C ASP A 39 17.37 10.78 -5.98
N GLY A 40 16.49 10.01 -6.59
CA GLY A 40 15.68 8.98 -6.01
C GLY A 40 14.60 8.64 -7.00
N TRP A 41 14.07 7.43 -6.93
CA TRP A 41 13.01 6.95 -7.79
C TRP A 41 11.90 6.42 -6.90
N ALA A 42 10.67 6.76 -7.23
CA ALA A 42 9.50 6.14 -6.60
C ALA A 42 8.56 5.69 -7.71
N SER A 43 8.03 4.48 -7.59
CA SER A 43 7.04 3.94 -8.52
C SER A 43 6.08 3.03 -7.78
N PHE A 44 4.83 3.03 -8.24
CA PHE A 44 3.74 2.26 -7.65
C PHE A 44 3.09 1.46 -8.76
N LEU A 45 2.96 0.16 -8.55
CA LEU A 45 2.29 -0.74 -9.47
C LEU A 45 1.20 -1.50 -8.72
N LEU A 46 0.09 -1.73 -9.41
CA LEU A 46 -1.02 -2.57 -8.97
C LEU A 46 -1.34 -3.57 -10.07
N SER A 47 -1.17 -4.85 -9.77
CA SER A 47 -1.29 -5.96 -10.72
C SER A 47 -0.43 -5.72 -11.96
N ASP A 48 0.85 -5.39 -11.72
CA ASP A 48 1.88 -5.01 -12.71
C ASP A 48 1.57 -3.79 -13.59
N ARG A 49 0.47 -3.08 -13.33
CA ARG A 49 0.12 -1.84 -14.04
C ARG A 49 0.62 -0.63 -13.26
N PRO A 50 1.34 0.31 -13.89
CA PRO A 50 1.79 1.52 -13.20
C PRO A 50 0.58 2.38 -12.83
N ILE A 51 0.55 2.85 -11.58
CA ILE A 51 -0.44 3.82 -11.13
C ILE A 51 -0.07 5.18 -11.74
N SER A 52 -1.05 5.86 -12.33
CA SER A 52 -0.87 7.18 -12.95
C SER A 52 -0.64 8.28 -11.90
N PHE A 53 0.59 8.31 -11.37
CA PHE A 53 1.04 9.24 -10.35
C PHE A 53 2.50 9.59 -10.60
N PHE A 54 2.86 10.86 -10.37
CA PHE A 54 4.22 11.39 -10.58
C PHE A 54 4.85 11.75 -9.23
N PRO A 55 5.63 10.85 -8.61
CA PRO A 55 6.18 11.08 -7.27
C PRO A 55 7.18 12.25 -7.23
N ALA A 56 7.01 13.13 -6.25
CA ALA A 56 7.92 14.21 -5.93
C ALA A 56 8.86 13.86 -4.77
N ARG A 57 9.85 14.72 -4.51
CA ARG A 57 10.77 14.56 -3.37
C ARG A 57 10.00 14.59 -2.05
N GLY A 58 10.29 13.64 -1.16
CA GLY A 58 9.66 13.49 0.16
C GLY A 58 8.98 12.14 0.33
N VAL A 59 7.89 12.13 1.11
CA VAL A 59 7.03 10.95 1.30
C VAL A 59 6.00 10.92 0.17
N ASN A 60 5.86 9.81 -0.51
CA ASN A 60 4.86 9.60 -1.54
C ASN A 60 3.90 8.52 -1.10
N LEU A 61 2.60 8.80 -1.15
CA LEU A 61 1.56 7.90 -0.67
C LEU A 61 0.53 7.66 -1.76
N VAL A 62 0.14 6.40 -1.92
CA VAL A 62 -1.02 5.99 -2.72
C VAL A 62 -1.97 5.22 -1.81
N ALA A 63 -3.24 5.61 -1.81
CA ALA A 63 -4.31 4.93 -1.09
C ALA A 63 -5.19 4.19 -2.11
N ILE A 64 -5.42 2.90 -1.87
CA ILE A 64 -6.16 1.99 -2.76
C ILE A 64 -7.29 1.34 -1.95
N ASN A 65 -8.52 1.34 -2.48
CA ASN A 65 -9.58 0.56 -1.88
C ASN A 65 -9.28 -0.94 -2.07
N ALA A 66 -9.17 -1.69 -0.98
CA ALA A 66 -8.77 -3.10 -1.02
C ALA A 66 -9.79 -4.01 -1.72
N SER A 67 -11.06 -3.58 -1.77
CA SER A 67 -12.15 -4.37 -2.36
C SER A 67 -12.33 -4.10 -3.86
N THR A 68 -12.11 -2.85 -4.29
CA THR A 68 -12.34 -2.44 -5.69
C THR A 68 -11.07 -2.27 -6.50
N GLU A 69 -9.89 -2.30 -5.86
CA GLU A 69 -8.59 -1.99 -6.47
C GLU A 69 -8.51 -0.55 -7.04
N GLU A 70 -9.46 0.32 -6.70
CA GLU A 70 -9.48 1.70 -7.17
C GLU A 70 -8.53 2.57 -6.34
N VAL A 71 -7.75 3.39 -7.03
CA VAL A 71 -6.91 4.41 -6.39
C VAL A 71 -7.80 5.53 -5.86
N ILE A 72 -7.89 5.63 -4.53
CA ILE A 72 -8.66 6.67 -3.83
C ILE A 72 -7.94 8.01 -4.01
N PHE A 73 -6.63 8.04 -3.76
CA PHE A 73 -5.78 9.20 -4.05
C PHE A 73 -4.30 8.81 -4.13
N ALA A 74 -3.51 9.69 -4.74
CA ALA A 74 -2.06 9.62 -4.76
C ALA A 74 -1.46 11.02 -4.53
N ARG A 75 -0.56 11.16 -3.55
CA ARG A 75 -0.03 12.47 -3.11
C ARG A 75 1.44 12.39 -2.70
N SER A 76 2.15 13.51 -2.87
CA SER A 76 3.52 13.71 -2.39
C SER A 76 3.54 14.75 -1.27
N TYR A 77 4.26 14.47 -0.19
CA TYR A 77 4.41 15.34 0.97
C TYR A 77 5.87 15.74 1.14
N LYS A 78 6.13 17.04 1.01
CA LYS A 78 7.45 17.66 1.21
C LYS A 78 7.35 18.58 2.42
N LYS A 79 7.86 18.15 3.59
CA LYS A 79 7.76 18.94 4.83
C LYS A 79 6.32 19.29 5.19
N ALA A 80 5.42 18.31 5.06
CA ALA A 80 3.99 18.49 5.32
C ALA A 80 3.45 17.39 6.26
N PRO A 81 4.02 17.24 7.47
CA PRO A 81 3.67 16.14 8.38
C PRO A 81 2.20 16.19 8.82
N ASP A 82 1.62 17.37 9.03
CA ASP A 82 0.23 17.49 9.48
C ASP A 82 -0.77 17.09 8.41
N GLN A 83 -0.51 17.43 7.14
CA GLN A 83 -1.34 16.99 6.03
C GLN A 83 -1.21 15.48 5.82
N LEU A 84 0.01 14.92 5.92
CA LEU A 84 0.22 13.47 5.84
C LEU A 84 -0.53 12.74 6.98
N LYS A 85 -0.44 13.22 8.22
CA LYS A 85 -1.18 12.65 9.36
C LYS A 85 -2.68 12.70 9.11
N LYS A 86 -3.20 13.84 8.66
CA LYS A 86 -4.62 14.01 8.33
C LYS A 86 -5.07 13.01 7.27
N ASP A 87 -4.35 12.92 6.16
CA ASP A 87 -4.69 12.01 5.07
C ASP A 87 -4.62 10.54 5.51
N LEU A 88 -3.64 10.17 6.35
CA LEU A 88 -3.55 8.84 6.96
C LEU A 88 -4.65 8.55 7.98
N GLN A 89 -5.20 9.56 8.64
CA GLN A 89 -6.33 9.41 9.57
C GLN A 89 -7.66 9.30 8.84
N ASP A 90 -7.81 10.05 7.74
CA ASP A 90 -9.05 10.16 6.97
C ASP A 90 -9.26 8.96 6.01
N VAL A 91 -8.24 8.15 5.74
CA VAL A 91 -8.41 6.89 4.98
C VAL A 91 -9.24 5.85 5.75
N ALA A 92 -10.15 5.19 5.03
CA ALA A 92 -10.99 4.14 5.57
C ALA A 92 -10.18 2.87 5.94
N LEU A 93 -10.70 2.06 6.86
CA LEU A 93 -10.03 0.84 7.33
C LEU A 93 -9.85 -0.22 6.23
N ASP A 94 -10.68 -0.21 5.18
CA ASP A 94 -10.59 -1.10 4.02
C ASP A 94 -9.60 -0.59 2.95
N THR A 95 -8.69 0.32 3.32
CA THR A 95 -7.72 0.92 2.40
C THR A 95 -6.35 0.28 2.55
N VAL A 96 -5.72 -0.07 1.43
CA VAL A 96 -4.29 -0.35 1.33
C VAL A 96 -3.55 0.95 1.08
N VAL A 97 -2.55 1.25 1.91
CA VAL A 97 -1.64 2.37 1.72
C VAL A 97 -0.29 1.87 1.20
N LEU A 98 0.18 2.50 0.13
CA LEU A 98 1.49 2.28 -0.45
C LEU A 98 2.34 3.52 -0.18
N VAL A 99 3.53 3.36 0.39
CA VAL A 99 4.41 4.49 0.71
C VAL A 99 5.79 4.28 0.11
N ALA A 100 6.29 5.29 -0.60
CA ALA A 100 7.64 5.33 -1.14
C ALA A 100 8.35 6.64 -0.76
N LEU A 101 9.61 6.55 -0.33
CA LEU A 101 10.48 7.73 -0.26
C LEU A 101 11.13 8.01 -1.61
N LYS A 102 11.28 9.30 -1.92
CA LYS A 102 12.05 9.78 -3.07
C LYS A 102 12.95 10.92 -2.61
N GLY A 103 14.26 10.73 -2.69
CA GLY A 103 15.20 11.66 -2.07
C GLY A 103 15.19 11.48 -0.55
N GLY A 104 14.92 12.57 0.17
CA GLY A 104 14.81 12.55 1.64
C GLY A 104 13.48 13.11 2.11
N ALA A 105 13.05 12.67 3.30
CA ALA A 105 11.92 13.18 4.06
C ALA A 105 12.39 13.73 5.40
N ASP A 106 11.65 14.69 5.96
CA ASP A 106 11.87 15.16 7.34
C ASP A 106 11.38 14.13 8.36
N GLN A 107 12.00 14.15 9.55
CA GLN A 107 11.72 13.19 10.62
C GLN A 107 10.25 13.21 11.07
N GLU A 108 9.62 14.39 11.09
CA GLU A 108 8.21 14.52 11.49
C GLU A 108 7.28 13.83 10.50
N SER A 109 7.57 13.92 9.19
CA SER A 109 6.83 13.21 8.15
C SER A 109 7.03 11.70 8.23
N LEU A 110 8.23 11.23 8.59
CA LEU A 110 8.49 9.81 8.84
C LEU A 110 7.71 9.32 10.08
N GLN A 111 7.70 10.09 11.17
CA GLN A 111 6.94 9.77 12.38
C GLN A 111 5.44 9.62 12.12
N ALA A 112 4.88 10.36 11.16
CA ALA A 112 3.47 10.22 10.79
C ALA A 112 3.12 8.81 10.29
N LEU A 113 4.08 8.07 9.72
CA LEU A 113 3.86 6.70 9.22
C LEU A 113 3.59 5.70 10.36
N SER A 114 3.93 6.02 11.61
CA SER A 114 3.54 5.21 12.77
C SER A 114 2.03 5.04 12.88
N LEU A 115 1.23 5.97 12.33
CA LEU A 115 -0.23 5.87 12.31
C LEU A 115 -0.71 4.64 11.54
N VAL A 116 0.08 4.17 10.56
CA VAL A 116 -0.18 2.95 9.78
C VAL A 116 0.71 1.79 10.22
N HIS A 117 1.28 1.87 11.43
CA HIS A 117 2.10 0.82 12.03
C HIS A 117 3.42 0.53 11.28
N ALA A 118 3.90 1.47 10.45
CA ALA A 118 5.26 1.42 9.94
C ALA A 118 6.25 1.34 11.11
N SER A 119 7.23 0.45 11.01
CA SER A 119 8.12 0.08 12.13
C SER A 119 9.60 0.29 11.82
N LEU A 120 9.98 0.35 10.55
CA LEU A 120 11.37 0.46 10.11
C LEU A 120 11.81 1.91 9.87
N PHE A 121 10.88 2.88 9.81
CA PHE A 121 11.23 4.30 9.63
C PHE A 121 12.08 4.94 10.75
N PRO A 122 12.06 4.51 12.04
CA PRO A 122 12.90 5.10 13.07
C PRO A 122 14.41 4.88 12.85
N VAL A 123 14.79 3.97 11.94
CA VAL A 123 16.18 3.55 11.68
C VAL A 123 16.68 4.03 10.31
N LEU A 124 15.85 4.71 9.51
CA LEU A 124 16.21 5.16 8.17
C LEU A 124 17.37 6.17 8.21
N ALA A 125 18.48 5.82 7.57
CA ALA A 125 19.55 6.77 7.34
C ALA A 125 19.17 7.81 6.28
N GLU A 126 19.82 8.97 6.32
CA GLU A 126 19.54 10.05 5.36
C GLU A 126 19.78 9.60 3.91
N GLY A 127 18.71 9.56 3.11
CA GLY A 127 18.78 9.17 1.70
C GLY A 127 18.59 7.67 1.44
N GLU A 128 18.13 6.89 2.43
CA GLU A 128 17.67 5.52 2.18
C GLU A 128 16.29 5.50 1.50
N GLY A 129 16.11 4.50 0.62
CA GLY A 129 14.79 4.17 0.10
C GLY A 129 13.96 3.50 1.20
N TYR A 130 12.65 3.68 1.11
CA TYR A 130 11.71 3.04 2.00
C TYR A 130 10.44 2.76 1.23
N ALA A 131 10.06 1.49 1.19
CA ALA A 131 8.87 1.00 0.52
C ALA A 131 8.02 0.24 1.54
N PHE A 132 6.73 0.58 1.58
CA PHE A 132 5.82 0.09 2.62
C PHE A 132 4.43 -0.14 2.07
N ILE A 133 3.83 -1.26 2.48
CA ILE A 133 2.47 -1.65 2.12
C ILE A 133 1.76 -2.12 3.39
N ALA A 134 0.64 -1.47 3.72
CA ALA A 134 -0.19 -1.89 4.84
C ALA A 134 -1.68 -1.68 4.57
N GLY A 135 -2.51 -2.51 5.20
CA GLY A 135 -3.93 -2.23 5.37
C GLY A 135 -4.15 -1.26 6.54
N ARG A 136 -5.05 -0.30 6.37
CA ARG A 136 -5.38 0.67 7.41
C ARG A 136 -6.07 -0.03 8.59
N GLY A 137 -5.38 -0.13 9.74
CA GLY A 137 -5.88 -0.83 10.94
C GLY A 137 -5.40 -2.27 11.10
N GLY A 138 -4.48 -2.72 10.23
CA GLY A 138 -3.81 -4.01 10.32
C GLY A 138 -2.31 -3.90 10.59
N VAL A 139 -1.66 -5.05 10.75
CA VAL A 139 -0.20 -5.19 10.74
C VAL A 139 0.32 -4.91 9.32
N PRO A 140 1.49 -4.27 9.15
CA PRO A 140 2.10 -4.10 7.84
C PRO A 140 2.16 -5.41 7.07
N ILE A 141 1.77 -5.38 5.80
CA ILE A 141 1.82 -6.58 4.93
C ILE A 141 3.27 -6.81 4.51
N THR A 142 3.97 -5.74 4.16
CA THR A 142 5.41 -5.74 3.91
C THR A 142 6.01 -4.37 4.17
N GLU A 143 7.25 -4.35 4.64
CA GLU A 143 8.02 -3.14 4.91
C GLU A 143 9.49 -3.44 4.59
N ASP A 144 10.10 -2.66 3.70
CA ASP A 144 11.49 -2.87 3.29
C ASP A 144 12.26 -1.53 3.39
N LEU A 145 13.43 -1.61 4.05
CA LEU A 145 14.46 -0.58 4.06
C LEU A 145 15.25 -0.65 2.74
N GLY A 146 14.58 -0.40 1.62
CA GLY A 146 15.18 -0.77 0.35
C GLY A 146 14.30 -0.65 -0.88
N ARG A 147 14.92 -1.04 -2.00
CA ARG A 147 14.59 -0.61 -3.37
C ARG A 147 13.17 -0.96 -3.82
N VAL A 148 12.61 -2.05 -3.31
CA VAL A 148 11.32 -2.60 -3.75
C VAL A 148 10.63 -3.29 -2.58
N ALA A 149 9.34 -3.03 -2.35
CA ALA A 149 8.46 -3.82 -1.51
C ALA A 149 7.33 -4.40 -2.36
N ASP A 150 7.11 -5.71 -2.21
CA ASP A 150 6.08 -6.47 -2.93
C ASP A 150 5.08 -7.08 -1.94
N ALA A 151 3.79 -6.92 -2.21
CA ALA A 151 2.71 -7.56 -1.48
C ALA A 151 1.77 -8.31 -2.43
N THR A 152 1.45 -9.53 -2.04
CA THR A 152 0.35 -10.33 -2.61
C THR A 152 -0.76 -10.35 -1.57
N SER A 153 -1.92 -9.75 -1.84
CA SER A 153 -3.07 -9.76 -0.94
C SER A 153 -3.99 -10.94 -1.20
#